data_AF-A0A151BKQ6-F1
#
_entry.id   AF-A0A151BKQ6-F1
#
_cell.length_a   1.000
_cell.length_b   1.000
_cell.length_c   1.000
_cell.angle_alpha   90.00
_cell.angle_beta   90.00
_cell.angle_gamma   90.00
#
_symmetry.space_group_name_H-M   'P 1'
#
loop_
_entity.id
_entity.type
_entity.pdbx_description
1 polymer ?
#
loop_
_entity_poly.entity_id
_entity_poly.type
_entity_poly.pdbx_seq_one_letter_code
_entity_poly.pdbx_strand_id
1 'polypeptide(L)'
;MNVDPFGIPRDRRIRRMRETVEILKMLWTGEIIDYHGKIFNMSRAFIQVLPFQKPSVPVYLAANSPRTRRLAGIYGDGWLAEMMSPERYESDIREVDAAAREAGRTINDIDVVCVVTTAISHDRDVARETALFYAKRRFLWWPKQLQLYGYKVTEEFDWNNLTVDKETAQRVREHIPEVPDEPCEEVTIFGRPDDCIEKIDRYIRSGVTHFEFEVVGPYKEACRLLAEKVIPYFRE
;
A
#
# COMPACT_ATOMS: atom_id res chain seq x y z
N MET A 1 -14.04 8.59 -9.18
CA MET A 1 -12.62 8.51 -8.75
C MET A 1 -12.07 9.92 -8.69
N ASN A 2 -11.17 10.22 -7.74
CA ASN A 2 -10.60 11.56 -7.56
C ASN A 2 -9.95 12.19 -8.82
N VAL A 3 -9.61 11.42 -9.85
CA VAL A 3 -9.05 11.95 -11.11
C VAL A 3 -10.11 12.46 -12.09
N ASP A 4 -11.37 12.04 -11.94
CA ASP A 4 -12.46 12.39 -12.85
C ASP A 4 -12.75 13.91 -12.83
N PRO A 5 -12.79 14.60 -11.66
CA PRO A 5 -12.93 16.06 -11.60
C PRO A 5 -11.80 16.84 -12.29
N PHE A 6 -10.62 16.23 -12.48
CA PHE A 6 -9.48 16.85 -13.14
C PHE A 6 -9.42 16.52 -14.65
N GLY A 7 -10.40 15.78 -15.18
CA GLY A 7 -10.46 15.42 -16.60
C GLY A 7 -9.34 14.47 -17.06
N ILE A 8 -8.69 13.76 -16.14
CA ILE A 8 -7.57 12.88 -16.46
C ILE A 8 -8.10 11.52 -16.93
N PRO A 9 -7.76 11.07 -18.16
CA PRO A 9 -8.22 9.77 -18.67
C PRO A 9 -7.74 8.60 -17.82
N ARG A 10 -8.65 7.65 -17.58
CA ARG A 10 -8.40 6.42 -16.80
C ARG A 10 -7.97 5.22 -17.64
N ASP A 11 -7.68 5.42 -18.92
CA ASP A 11 -7.36 4.34 -19.84
C ASP A 11 -5.95 3.80 -19.60
N ARG A 12 -5.79 2.48 -19.79
CA ARG A 12 -4.47 1.81 -19.84
C ARG A 12 -3.54 2.10 -18.64
N ARG A 13 -4.09 2.31 -17.43
CA ARG A 13 -3.36 2.71 -16.20
C ARG A 13 -2.10 1.89 -15.90
N ILE A 14 -2.19 0.57 -16.00
CA ILE A 14 -1.06 -0.36 -15.79
C ILE A 14 0.09 -0.06 -16.75
N ARG A 15 -0.25 0.20 -18.02
CA ARG A 15 0.74 0.55 -19.04
C ARG A 15 1.30 1.96 -18.81
N ARG A 16 0.44 2.93 -18.50
CA ARG A 16 0.88 4.30 -18.16
C ARG A 16 1.91 4.27 -17.03
N MET A 17 1.62 3.58 -15.93
CA MET A 17 2.53 3.43 -14.79
C MET A 17 3.86 2.81 -15.21
N ARG A 18 3.83 1.69 -15.94
CA ARG A 18 5.03 1.03 -16.45
C ARG A 18 5.89 1.96 -17.32
N GLU A 19 5.29 2.57 -18.34
CA GLU A 19 6.03 3.45 -19.26
C GLU A 19 6.58 4.68 -18.52
N THR A 20 5.85 5.21 -17.52
CA THR A 20 6.35 6.30 -16.66
C THR A 20 7.58 5.88 -15.85
N VAL A 21 7.60 4.70 -15.23
CA VAL A 21 8.78 4.26 -14.45
C VAL A 21 9.99 4.03 -15.35
N GLU A 22 9.80 3.44 -16.53
CA GLU A 22 10.86 3.26 -17.54
C GLU A 22 11.45 4.62 -17.95
N ILE A 23 10.58 5.59 -18.33
CA ILE A 23 11.00 6.94 -18.74
C ILE A 23 11.74 7.65 -17.61
N LEU A 24 11.25 7.60 -16.37
CA LEU A 24 11.90 8.25 -15.24
C LEU A 24 13.30 7.67 -15.00
N LYS A 25 13.45 6.34 -14.98
CA LYS A 25 14.76 5.68 -14.81
C LYS A 25 15.71 6.05 -15.94
N MET A 26 15.22 6.16 -17.18
CA MET A 26 16.02 6.60 -18.32
C MET A 26 16.45 8.08 -18.21
N LEU A 27 15.52 8.99 -17.92
CA LEU A 27 15.82 10.43 -17.81
C LEU A 27 16.77 10.73 -16.64
N TRP A 28 16.68 9.99 -15.54
CA TRP A 28 17.55 10.15 -14.38
C TRP A 28 19.02 9.79 -14.61
N THR A 29 19.34 9.13 -15.74
CA THR A 29 20.74 8.94 -16.18
C THR A 29 21.40 10.26 -16.62
N GLY A 30 20.60 11.25 -17.01
CA GLY A 30 21.05 12.50 -17.62
C GLY A 30 21.39 12.41 -19.10
N GLU A 31 21.21 11.24 -19.72
CA GLU A 31 21.38 11.07 -21.16
C GLU A 31 20.22 11.70 -21.95
N ILE A 32 20.48 11.99 -23.22
CA ILE A 32 19.44 12.34 -24.19
C ILE A 32 18.82 11.03 -24.66
N ILE A 33 17.52 10.86 -24.47
CA ILE A 33 16.81 9.61 -24.76
C ILE A 33 15.74 9.77 -25.84
N ASP A 34 15.53 8.70 -26.58
CA ASP A 34 14.32 8.48 -27.38
C ASP A 34 13.48 7.39 -26.67
N TYR A 35 12.16 7.55 -26.64
CA TYR A 35 11.24 6.58 -26.05
C TYR A 35 10.03 6.38 -26.95
N HIS A 36 9.77 5.14 -27.38
CA HIS A 36 8.68 4.82 -28.30
C HIS A 36 7.70 3.81 -27.66
N GLY A 37 6.94 4.29 -26.69
CA GLY A 37 5.90 3.54 -26.00
C GLY A 37 4.56 3.53 -26.75
N LYS A 38 3.54 2.93 -26.13
CA LYS A 38 2.16 2.99 -26.64
C LYS A 38 1.37 4.15 -26.05
N ILE A 39 1.81 4.70 -24.92
CA ILE A 39 1.23 5.88 -24.29
C ILE A 39 2.10 7.09 -24.59
N PHE A 40 3.40 6.98 -24.30
CA PHE A 40 4.33 8.09 -24.44
C PHE A 40 5.24 7.87 -25.64
N ASN A 41 5.46 8.94 -26.40
CA ASN A 41 6.45 8.98 -27.46
C ASN A 41 7.29 10.24 -27.25
N MET A 42 8.61 10.08 -27.14
CA MET A 42 9.56 11.13 -26.88
C MET A 42 10.72 11.00 -27.86
N SER A 43 11.19 12.13 -28.37
CA SER A 43 12.42 12.17 -29.15
C SER A 43 13.39 13.19 -28.57
N ARG A 44 14.64 12.77 -28.42
CA ARG A 44 15.74 13.56 -27.87
C ARG A 44 15.39 14.27 -26.56
N ALA A 45 14.64 13.59 -25.69
CA ALA A 45 14.23 14.13 -24.40
C ALA A 45 15.38 14.06 -23.39
N PHE A 46 15.47 15.06 -22.52
CA PHE A 46 16.46 15.10 -21.44
C PHE A 46 15.94 15.98 -20.30
N ILE A 47 16.52 15.83 -19.10
CA ILE A 47 16.27 16.69 -17.96
C ILE A 47 17.59 17.31 -17.48
N GLN A 48 17.52 18.53 -16.96
CA GLN A 48 18.71 19.26 -16.47
C GLN A 48 18.96 19.01 -14.97
N VAL A 49 17.89 18.68 -14.22
CA VAL A 49 17.96 18.42 -12.79
C VAL A 49 18.01 16.91 -12.58
N LEU A 50 19.18 16.41 -12.21
CA LEU A 50 19.37 14.98 -11.95
C LEU A 50 19.13 14.67 -10.47
N PRO A 51 18.71 13.42 -10.16
CA PRO A 51 18.68 12.96 -8.79
C PRO A 51 20.04 13.07 -8.10
N PHE A 52 20.00 13.57 -6.87
CA PHE A 52 21.15 13.54 -5.97
C PHE A 52 21.55 12.10 -5.62
N GLN A 53 20.55 11.26 -5.30
CA GLN A 53 20.74 9.85 -4.98
C GLN A 53 21.21 9.05 -6.20
N LYS A 54 22.17 8.13 -5.97
CA LYS A 54 22.72 7.21 -6.98
C LYS A 54 22.40 5.75 -6.66
N PRO A 55 22.30 4.86 -7.67
CA PRO A 55 22.31 5.19 -9.11
C PRO A 55 21.04 5.92 -9.57
N SER A 56 19.92 5.79 -8.84
CA SER A 56 18.66 6.47 -9.11
C SER A 56 17.85 6.71 -7.83
N VAL A 57 16.76 7.48 -7.93
CA VAL A 57 15.74 7.54 -6.87
C VAL A 57 15.00 6.19 -6.81
N PRO A 58 14.84 5.57 -5.63
CA PRO A 58 14.05 4.35 -5.47
C PRO A 58 12.59 4.60 -5.85
N VAL A 59 12.00 3.69 -6.62
CA VAL A 59 10.60 3.75 -7.05
C VAL A 59 9.80 2.69 -6.32
N TYR A 60 8.90 3.13 -5.45
CA TYR A 60 8.01 2.24 -4.71
C TYR A 60 6.65 2.18 -5.39
N LEU A 61 6.13 0.97 -5.60
CA LEU A 61 4.87 0.74 -6.30
C LEU A 61 3.81 0.14 -5.37
N ALA A 62 2.72 0.88 -5.17
CA ALA A 62 1.55 0.37 -4.46
C ALA A 62 0.79 -0.63 -5.35
N ALA A 63 0.64 -1.87 -4.88
CA ALA A 63 0.18 -2.96 -5.73
C ALA A 63 -0.53 -4.07 -4.96
N ASN A 64 -1.87 -4.08 -4.97
CA ASN A 64 -2.66 -5.16 -4.37
C ASN A 64 -3.19 -6.19 -5.38
N SER A 65 -3.20 -5.89 -6.69
CA SER A 65 -3.67 -6.83 -7.72
C SER A 65 -2.52 -7.66 -8.30
N PRO A 66 -2.74 -8.88 -8.82
CA PRO A 66 -1.69 -9.67 -9.48
C PRO A 66 -0.95 -8.91 -10.58
N ARG A 67 -1.69 -8.13 -11.39
CA ARG A 67 -1.12 -7.32 -12.48
C ARG A 67 -0.21 -6.20 -11.98
N THR A 68 -0.59 -5.54 -10.88
CA THR A 68 0.24 -4.49 -10.28
C THR A 68 1.42 -5.06 -9.51
N ARG A 69 1.25 -6.22 -8.86
CA ARG A 69 2.34 -6.92 -8.14
C ARG A 69 3.43 -7.38 -9.11
N ARG A 70 3.03 -7.88 -10.28
CA ARG A 70 4.00 -8.17 -11.35
C ARG A 70 4.79 -6.93 -11.78
N LEU A 71 4.17 -5.75 -11.83
CA LEU A 71 4.90 -4.51 -12.11
C LEU A 71 5.84 -4.12 -10.97
N ALA A 72 5.43 -4.29 -9.71
CA ALA A 72 6.28 -4.07 -8.55
C ALA A 72 7.52 -4.96 -8.59
N GLY A 73 7.36 -6.27 -8.88
CA GLY A 73 8.48 -7.20 -9.01
C GLY A 73 9.48 -6.81 -10.09
N ILE A 74 9.00 -6.43 -11.29
CA ILE A 74 9.87 -6.12 -12.43
C ILE A 74 10.54 -4.75 -12.27
N TYR A 75 9.79 -3.73 -11.88
CA TYR A 75 10.22 -2.32 -11.99
C TYR A 75 10.44 -1.62 -10.65
N GLY A 76 9.81 -2.09 -9.58
CA GLY A 76 9.82 -1.45 -8.26
C GLY A 76 11.08 -1.78 -7.48
N ASP A 77 11.60 -0.77 -6.78
CA ASP A 77 12.62 -0.91 -5.75
C ASP A 77 11.97 -1.15 -4.37
N GLY A 78 10.66 -0.89 -4.27
CA GLY A 78 9.81 -1.31 -3.16
C GLY A 78 8.40 -1.65 -3.63
N TRP A 79 7.74 -2.55 -2.90
CA TRP A 79 6.37 -2.95 -3.09
C TRP A 79 5.57 -2.55 -1.85
N LEU A 80 4.59 -1.66 -2.03
CA LEU A 80 3.63 -1.37 -0.95
C LEU A 80 2.36 -2.20 -1.17
N ALA A 81 1.98 -2.91 -0.13
CA ALA A 81 0.67 -3.51 -0.03
C ALA A 81 -0.04 -3.00 1.22
N GLU A 82 -1.36 -3.11 1.18
CA GLU A 82 -2.22 -2.63 2.24
C GLU A 82 -3.47 -3.50 2.33
N MET A 83 -4.09 -3.55 3.51
CA MET A 83 -5.27 -4.38 3.78
C MET A 83 -4.99 -5.88 3.56
N MET A 84 -3.76 -6.30 3.88
CA MET A 84 -3.28 -7.68 3.76
C MET A 84 -3.01 -8.26 5.14
N SER A 85 -3.51 -9.48 5.39
CA SER A 85 -3.11 -10.27 6.57
C SER A 85 -1.68 -10.79 6.41
N PRO A 86 -1.00 -11.20 7.50
CA PRO A 86 0.32 -11.81 7.41
C PRO A 86 0.37 -13.00 6.42
N GLU A 87 -0.65 -13.84 6.41
CA GLU A 87 -0.75 -15.02 5.54
C GLU A 87 -0.87 -14.60 4.06
N ARG A 88 -1.56 -13.49 3.82
CA ARG A 88 -1.72 -12.93 2.48
C ARG A 88 -0.41 -12.32 1.97
N TYR A 89 0.37 -11.66 2.82
CA TYR A 89 1.71 -11.20 2.45
C TYR A 89 2.57 -12.36 1.98
N GLU A 90 2.56 -13.49 2.68
CA GLU A 90 3.39 -14.63 2.30
C GLU A 90 3.04 -15.15 0.88
N SER A 91 1.75 -15.27 0.55
CA SER A 91 1.34 -15.65 -0.81
C SER A 91 1.72 -14.58 -1.83
N ASP A 92 1.57 -13.31 -1.45
CA ASP A 92 1.70 -12.21 -2.38
C ASP A 92 3.14 -11.85 -2.70
N ILE A 93 4.05 -12.04 -1.75
CA ILE A 93 5.50 -11.95 -1.91
C ILE A 93 5.98 -12.95 -2.96
N ARG A 94 5.42 -14.16 -3.01
CA ARG A 94 5.81 -15.17 -4.02
C ARG A 94 5.47 -14.72 -5.44
N GLU A 95 4.36 -14.02 -5.64
CA GLU A 95 4.01 -13.44 -6.95
C GLU A 95 4.97 -12.31 -7.34
N VAL A 96 5.37 -11.47 -6.37
CA VAL A 96 6.33 -10.39 -6.58
C VAL A 96 7.72 -10.94 -6.88
N ASP A 97 8.19 -11.95 -6.13
CA ASP A 97 9.48 -12.61 -6.36
C ASP A 97 9.53 -13.30 -7.73
N ALA A 98 8.46 -14.01 -8.11
CA ALA A 98 8.37 -14.63 -9.44
C ALA A 98 8.54 -13.58 -10.55
N ALA A 99 7.88 -12.43 -10.42
CA ALA A 99 8.00 -11.33 -11.36
C ALA A 99 9.39 -10.66 -11.32
N ALA A 100 10.01 -10.54 -10.15
CA ALA A 100 11.36 -10.01 -10.00
C ALA A 100 12.39 -10.90 -10.73
N ARG A 101 12.25 -12.23 -10.64
CA ARG A 101 13.11 -13.19 -11.33
C ARG A 101 13.02 -13.08 -12.85
N GLU A 102 11.86 -12.74 -13.40
CA GLU A 102 11.72 -12.45 -14.84
C GLU A 102 12.61 -11.27 -15.28
N ALA A 103 12.93 -10.35 -14.36
CA ALA A 103 13.81 -9.21 -14.58
C ALA A 103 15.25 -9.44 -14.12
N GLY A 104 15.62 -10.67 -13.75
CA GLY A 104 16.96 -11.00 -13.23
C GLY A 104 17.23 -10.49 -11.81
N ARG A 105 16.17 -10.20 -11.04
CA ARG A 105 16.19 -9.74 -9.66
C ARG A 105 15.60 -10.78 -8.73
N THR A 106 15.65 -10.53 -7.43
CA THR A 106 15.03 -11.34 -6.38
C THR A 106 14.20 -10.46 -5.46
N ILE A 107 13.39 -11.08 -4.61
CA ILE A 107 12.67 -10.35 -3.56
C ILE A 107 13.59 -9.55 -2.63
N ASN A 108 14.85 -9.97 -2.44
CA ASN A 108 15.81 -9.25 -1.61
C ASN A 108 16.24 -7.90 -2.22
N ASP A 109 15.97 -7.68 -3.51
CA ASP A 109 16.22 -6.41 -4.20
C ASP A 109 15.02 -5.46 -4.10
N ILE A 110 13.97 -5.82 -3.35
CA ILE A 110 12.71 -5.10 -3.25
C ILE A 110 12.36 -4.91 -1.77
N ASP A 111 12.15 -3.67 -1.36
CA ASP A 111 11.62 -3.40 -0.03
C ASP A 111 10.13 -3.79 0.05
N VAL A 112 9.81 -4.78 0.89
CA VAL A 112 8.44 -5.27 1.12
C VAL A 112 7.80 -4.43 2.21
N VAL A 113 7.00 -3.45 1.79
CA VAL A 113 6.37 -2.47 2.67
C VAL A 113 4.96 -2.89 3.05
N CYS A 114 4.74 -3.04 4.35
CA CYS A 114 3.41 -3.21 4.93
C CYS A 114 2.83 -1.88 5.36
N VAL A 115 1.85 -1.39 4.60
CA VAL A 115 1.04 -0.23 4.97
C VAL A 115 -0.12 -0.74 5.81
N VAL A 116 -0.19 -0.32 7.07
CA VAL A 116 -1.08 -0.94 8.05
C VAL A 116 -1.68 0.06 9.03
N THR A 117 -3.02 0.03 9.13
CA THR A 117 -3.76 0.78 10.15
C THR A 117 -3.37 0.27 11.53
N THR A 118 -2.90 1.21 12.36
CA THR A 118 -2.30 0.91 13.66
C THR A 118 -2.99 1.71 14.77
N ALA A 119 -3.63 1.01 15.71
CA ALA A 119 -4.29 1.60 16.86
C ALA A 119 -3.69 1.04 18.17
N ILE A 120 -2.86 1.81 18.85
CA ILE A 120 -2.21 1.39 20.09
C ILE A 120 -2.74 2.21 21.28
N SER A 121 -3.08 1.51 22.37
CA SER A 121 -3.62 2.10 23.59
C SER A 121 -3.25 1.25 24.80
N HIS A 122 -3.31 1.83 26.00
CA HIS A 122 -3.25 1.05 27.25
C HIS A 122 -4.47 0.15 27.43
N ASP A 123 -5.59 0.50 26.80
CA ASP A 123 -6.82 -0.27 26.76
C ASP A 123 -6.98 -0.96 25.39
N ARG A 124 -7.03 -2.30 25.41
CA ARG A 124 -7.11 -3.13 24.20
C ARG A 124 -8.44 -2.94 23.48
N ASP A 125 -9.53 -2.73 24.21
CA ASP A 125 -10.87 -2.63 23.60
C ASP A 125 -11.02 -1.28 22.90
N VAL A 126 -10.51 -0.20 23.50
CA VAL A 126 -10.45 1.13 22.86
C VAL A 126 -9.61 1.10 21.58
N ALA A 127 -8.46 0.41 21.62
CA ALA A 127 -7.63 0.22 20.43
C ALA A 127 -8.35 -0.58 19.34
N ARG A 128 -9.04 -1.67 19.71
CA ARG A 128 -9.81 -2.50 18.79
C ARG A 128 -10.92 -1.71 18.12
N GLU A 129 -11.77 -1.01 18.88
CA GLU A 129 -12.86 -0.19 18.33
C GLU A 129 -12.34 0.86 17.35
N THR A 130 -11.22 1.50 17.70
CA THR A 130 -10.56 2.47 16.83
C THR A 130 -10.09 1.80 15.53
N ALA A 131 -9.33 0.71 15.61
CA ALA A 131 -8.84 0.00 14.43
C ALA A 131 -9.98 -0.46 13.52
N LEU A 132 -11.03 -1.05 14.10
CA LEU A 132 -12.21 -1.50 13.37
C LEU A 132 -12.89 -0.35 12.62
N PHE A 133 -13.10 0.80 13.26
CA PHE A 133 -13.74 1.94 12.59
C PHE A 133 -12.99 2.34 11.31
N TYR A 134 -11.65 2.44 11.37
CA TYR A 134 -10.83 2.85 10.24
C TYR A 134 -10.72 1.75 9.17
N ALA A 135 -10.52 0.49 9.57
CA ALA A 135 -10.42 -0.63 8.64
C ALA A 135 -11.74 -0.89 7.90
N LYS A 136 -12.87 -0.87 8.61
CA LYS A 136 -14.21 -1.01 8.01
C LYS A 136 -14.47 0.07 6.96
N ARG A 137 -14.18 1.33 7.30
CA ARG A 137 -14.27 2.45 6.34
C ARG A 137 -13.42 2.20 5.09
N ARG A 138 -12.22 1.64 5.27
CA ARG A 138 -11.29 1.41 4.18
C ARG A 138 -11.69 0.22 3.31
N PHE A 139 -12.30 -0.81 3.88
CA PHE A 139 -12.92 -1.90 3.09
C PHE A 139 -14.15 -1.44 2.30
N LEU A 140 -14.92 -0.46 2.78
CA LEU A 140 -15.98 0.16 1.96
C LEU A 140 -15.38 0.86 0.73
N TRP A 141 -14.25 1.55 0.89
CA TRP A 141 -13.55 2.20 -0.24
C TRP A 141 -12.90 1.21 -1.20
N TRP A 142 -12.44 0.05 -0.72
CA TRP A 142 -11.87 -1.00 -1.57
C TRP A 142 -12.57 -2.34 -1.36
N PRO A 143 -13.80 -2.47 -1.86
CA PRO A 143 -14.63 -3.66 -1.63
C PRO A 143 -13.98 -4.93 -2.20
N LYS A 144 -13.20 -4.80 -3.27
CA LYS A 144 -12.44 -5.93 -3.83
C LYS A 144 -11.44 -6.52 -2.86
N GLN A 145 -10.88 -5.75 -1.92
CA GLN A 145 -9.99 -6.30 -0.89
C GLN A 145 -10.76 -7.15 0.09
N LEU A 146 -11.93 -6.69 0.55
CA LEU A 146 -12.79 -7.46 1.44
C LEU A 146 -13.28 -8.77 0.76
N GLN A 147 -13.53 -8.73 -0.56
CA GLN A 147 -13.88 -9.93 -1.33
C GLN A 147 -12.77 -10.99 -1.31
N LEU A 148 -11.50 -10.58 -1.21
CA LEU A 148 -10.36 -11.50 -1.12
C LEU A 148 -10.34 -12.32 0.18
N TYR A 149 -11.11 -11.91 1.19
CA TYR A 149 -11.34 -12.62 2.45
C TYR A 149 -12.64 -13.44 2.44
N GLY A 150 -13.30 -13.58 1.28
CA GLY A 150 -14.48 -14.43 1.11
C GLY A 150 -15.82 -13.77 1.44
N TYR A 151 -15.84 -12.47 1.73
CA TYR A 151 -17.07 -11.74 2.05
C TYR A 151 -17.74 -11.17 0.79
N LYS A 152 -19.07 -11.07 0.84
CA LYS A 152 -19.85 -10.33 -0.15
C LYS A 152 -19.67 -8.84 0.08
N VAL A 153 -19.52 -8.09 -1.00
CA VAL A 153 -19.20 -6.66 -0.94
C VAL A 153 -20.16 -5.85 -1.80
N THR A 154 -20.48 -4.65 -1.34
CA THR A 154 -21.11 -3.62 -2.18
C THR A 154 -20.04 -2.89 -2.99
N GLU A 155 -20.28 -2.63 -4.27
CA GLU A 155 -19.40 -1.78 -5.09
C GLU A 155 -19.79 -0.29 -5.05
N GLU A 156 -20.86 0.04 -4.31
CA GLU A 156 -21.40 1.41 -4.19
C GLU A 156 -20.35 2.43 -3.74
N PHE A 157 -19.49 2.03 -2.82
CA PHE A 157 -18.46 2.89 -2.23
C PHE A 157 -17.06 2.64 -2.82
N ASP A 158 -16.94 1.85 -3.90
CA ASP A 158 -15.65 1.60 -4.54
C ASP A 158 -15.03 2.94 -4.95
N TRP A 159 -13.88 3.25 -4.36
CA TRP A 159 -13.10 4.46 -4.61
C TRP A 159 -12.79 4.67 -6.09
N ASN A 160 -12.76 3.60 -6.88
CA ASN A 160 -12.60 3.67 -8.32
C ASN A 160 -13.81 4.31 -9.04
N ASN A 161 -14.98 4.30 -8.42
CA ASN A 161 -16.21 4.83 -8.99
C ASN A 161 -16.73 6.04 -8.20
N LEU A 162 -16.16 6.28 -7.02
CA LEU A 162 -16.58 7.31 -6.09
C LEU A 162 -15.78 8.61 -6.22
N THR A 163 -16.45 9.74 -6.07
CA THR A 163 -15.79 11.02 -5.77
C THR A 163 -16.08 11.32 -4.31
N VAL A 164 -15.04 11.52 -3.51
CA VAL A 164 -15.23 11.71 -2.07
C VAL A 164 -15.54 13.18 -1.79
N ASP A 165 -16.83 13.46 -1.65
CA ASP A 165 -17.37 14.71 -1.14
C ASP A 165 -17.99 14.52 0.25
N LYS A 166 -18.61 15.58 0.79
CA LYS A 166 -19.21 15.55 2.14
C LYS A 166 -20.38 14.57 2.24
N GLU A 167 -21.24 14.52 1.24
CA GLU A 167 -22.43 13.65 1.23
C GLU A 167 -22.02 12.19 1.17
N THR A 168 -21.11 11.89 0.25
CA THR A 168 -20.56 10.55 0.06
C THR A 168 -19.82 10.07 1.30
N ALA A 169 -19.01 10.93 1.93
CA ALA A 169 -18.31 10.59 3.16
C ALA A 169 -19.28 10.30 4.32
N GLN A 170 -20.44 10.98 4.36
CA GLN A 170 -21.48 10.69 5.34
C GLN A 170 -22.12 9.32 5.08
N ARG A 171 -22.50 9.02 3.83
CA ARG A 171 -23.08 7.71 3.47
C ARG A 171 -22.13 6.56 3.80
N VAL A 172 -20.85 6.70 3.47
CA VAL A 172 -19.82 5.69 3.84
C VAL A 172 -19.81 5.48 5.35
N ARG A 173 -19.90 6.55 6.15
CA ARG A 173 -19.89 6.46 7.61
C ARG A 173 -21.09 5.67 8.15
N GLU A 174 -22.26 5.85 7.56
CA GLU A 174 -23.49 5.15 7.96
C GLU A 174 -23.41 3.63 7.71
N HIS A 175 -22.63 3.20 6.71
CA HIS A 175 -22.46 1.78 6.36
C HIS A 175 -21.25 1.11 7.01
N ILE A 176 -20.42 1.85 7.78
CA ILE A 176 -19.29 1.27 8.52
C ILE A 176 -19.72 0.06 9.37
N PRO A 177 -20.82 0.11 10.15
CA PRO A 177 -21.23 -1.01 10.99
C PRO A 177 -21.55 -2.31 10.22
N GLU A 178 -21.86 -2.23 8.93
CA GLU A 178 -22.21 -3.37 8.09
C GLU A 178 -21.00 -4.24 7.72
N VAL A 179 -19.80 -3.66 7.77
CA VAL A 179 -18.56 -4.39 7.47
C VAL A 179 -18.21 -5.33 8.64
N PRO A 180 -17.94 -6.63 8.39
CA PRO A 180 -17.57 -7.59 9.43
C PRO A 180 -16.27 -7.23 10.17
N ASP A 181 -16.20 -7.55 11.46
CA ASP A 181 -15.04 -7.27 12.32
C ASP A 181 -13.83 -8.16 11.95
N GLU A 182 -14.06 -9.45 11.74
CA GLU A 182 -13.01 -10.47 11.53
C GLU A 182 -11.95 -10.08 10.47
N PRO A 183 -12.29 -9.73 9.22
CA PRO A 183 -11.28 -9.34 8.23
C PRO A 183 -10.60 -8.01 8.60
N CYS A 184 -11.27 -7.14 9.37
CA CYS A 184 -10.68 -5.88 9.83
C CYS A 184 -9.60 -6.14 10.88
N GLU A 185 -9.81 -7.09 11.79
CA GLU A 185 -8.82 -7.47 12.79
C GLU A 185 -7.61 -8.18 12.16
N GLU A 186 -7.84 -8.96 11.10
CA GLU A 186 -6.76 -9.65 10.40
C GLU A 186 -5.76 -8.68 9.74
N VAL A 187 -6.24 -7.55 9.22
CA VAL A 187 -5.44 -6.59 8.43
C VAL A 187 -4.97 -5.37 9.22
N THR A 188 -5.24 -5.32 10.52
CA THR A 188 -4.82 -4.20 11.39
C THR A 188 -3.87 -4.65 12.49
N ILE A 189 -3.11 -3.68 13.00
CA ILE A 189 -2.31 -3.83 14.22
C ILE A 189 -3.01 -3.03 15.31
N PHE A 190 -3.51 -3.71 16.34
CA PHE A 190 -4.18 -3.01 17.42
C PHE A 190 -3.98 -3.68 18.78
N GLY A 191 -4.12 -2.88 19.83
CA GLY A 191 -4.15 -3.35 21.20
C GLY A 191 -3.16 -2.59 22.09
N ARG A 192 -2.66 -3.29 23.10
CA ARG A 192 -1.54 -2.84 23.94
C ARG A 192 -0.23 -2.97 23.16
N PRO A 193 0.87 -2.38 23.66
CA PRO A 193 2.18 -2.54 23.02
C PRO A 193 2.55 -4.00 22.73
N ASP A 194 2.29 -4.92 23.66
CA ASP A 194 2.62 -6.34 23.48
C ASP A 194 1.76 -7.01 22.38
N ASP A 195 0.46 -6.68 22.29
CA ASP A 195 -0.41 -7.15 21.20
C ASP A 195 0.13 -6.66 19.83
N CYS A 196 0.59 -5.41 19.78
CA CYS A 196 1.14 -4.83 18.56
C CYS A 196 2.46 -5.50 18.15
N ILE A 197 3.35 -5.76 19.12
CA ILE A 197 4.61 -6.47 18.91
C ILE A 197 4.35 -7.87 18.31
N GLU A 198 3.44 -8.64 18.92
CA GLU A 198 3.10 -9.98 18.44
C GLU A 198 2.59 -9.96 16.98
N LYS A 199 1.72 -9.01 16.65
CA LYS A 199 1.20 -8.86 15.29
C LYS A 199 2.28 -8.44 14.29
N ILE A 200 3.18 -7.52 14.66
CA ILE A 200 4.33 -7.11 13.83
C ILE A 200 5.26 -8.29 13.59
N ASP A 201 5.57 -9.08 14.61
CA ASP A 201 6.39 -10.30 14.49
C ASP A 201 5.82 -11.27 13.44
N ARG A 202 4.49 -11.43 13.39
CA ARG A 202 3.84 -12.24 12.36
C ARG A 202 4.07 -11.69 10.96
N TYR A 203 3.94 -10.39 10.75
CA TYR A 203 4.23 -9.76 9.46
C TYR A 203 5.71 -9.90 9.05
N ILE A 204 6.64 -9.72 9.99
CA ILE A 204 8.08 -9.92 9.74
C ILE A 204 8.34 -11.36 9.30
N ARG A 205 7.76 -12.36 9.99
CA ARG A 205 7.89 -13.78 9.63
C ARG A 205 7.31 -14.11 8.25
N SER A 206 6.30 -13.36 7.81
CA SER A 206 5.76 -13.49 6.45
C SER A 206 6.67 -12.90 5.37
N GLY A 207 7.73 -12.16 5.73
CA GLY A 207 8.69 -11.56 4.81
C GLY A 207 8.55 -10.05 4.63
N VAL A 208 7.78 -9.35 5.49
CA VAL A 208 7.73 -7.88 5.49
C VAL A 208 9.08 -7.33 6.00
N THR A 209 9.63 -6.34 5.30
CA THR A 209 10.92 -5.70 5.65
C THR A 209 10.76 -4.27 6.14
N HIS A 210 9.63 -3.64 5.85
CA HIS A 210 9.35 -2.25 6.20
C HIS A 210 7.89 -2.08 6.62
N PHE A 211 7.65 -1.32 7.68
CA PHE A 211 6.31 -0.95 8.13
C PHE A 211 6.03 0.54 7.93
N GLU A 212 4.95 0.84 7.21
CA GLU A 212 4.32 2.16 7.18
C GLU A 212 3.11 2.13 8.10
N PHE A 213 3.26 2.69 9.30
CA PHE A 213 2.18 2.73 10.29
C PHE A 213 1.22 3.89 10.02
N GLU A 214 0.00 3.57 9.60
CA GLU A 214 -1.11 4.52 9.58
C GLU A 214 -1.71 4.62 11.00
N VAL A 215 -1.11 5.47 11.83
CA VAL A 215 -1.48 5.63 13.24
C VAL A 215 -2.84 6.32 13.37
N VAL A 216 -3.78 5.65 14.04
CA VAL A 216 -5.15 6.13 14.30
C VAL A 216 -5.44 6.26 15.79
N GLY A 217 -6.51 6.99 16.13
CA GLY A 217 -6.87 7.28 17.52
C GLY A 217 -6.11 8.49 18.09
N PRO A 218 -5.82 8.53 19.41
CA PRO A 218 -5.05 9.60 20.06
C PRO A 218 -3.59 9.68 19.54
N TYR A 219 -3.41 10.29 18.37
CA TYR A 219 -2.19 10.22 17.55
C TYR A 219 -0.89 10.44 18.34
N LYS A 220 -0.82 11.49 19.16
CA LYS A 220 0.40 11.81 19.94
C LYS A 220 0.76 10.70 20.93
N GLU A 221 -0.23 10.17 21.64
CA GLU A 221 -0.03 9.09 22.61
C GLU A 221 0.30 7.78 21.89
N ALA A 222 -0.40 7.48 20.81
CA ALA A 222 -0.15 6.32 19.98
C ALA A 222 1.28 6.31 19.40
N CYS A 223 1.75 7.43 18.85
CA CYS A 223 3.13 7.58 18.41
C CYS A 223 4.15 7.42 19.54
N ARG A 224 3.84 7.94 20.74
CA ARG A 224 4.70 7.78 21.92
C ARG A 224 4.83 6.31 22.33
N LEU A 225 3.71 5.57 22.37
CA LEU A 225 3.70 4.15 22.68
C LEU A 225 4.47 3.33 21.63
N LEU A 226 4.27 3.62 20.33
CA LEU A 226 5.05 2.98 19.28
C LEU A 226 6.56 3.24 19.45
N ALA A 227 6.95 4.49 19.67
CA ALA A 227 8.36 4.88 19.77
C ALA A 227 9.05 4.36 21.04
N GLU A 228 8.36 4.34 22.18
CA GLU A 228 8.95 3.97 23.47
C GLU A 228 8.80 2.48 23.81
N LYS A 229 7.78 1.80 23.28
CA LYS A 229 7.41 0.45 23.72
C LYS A 229 7.47 -0.60 22.61
N VAL A 230 7.21 -0.23 21.36
CA VAL A 230 7.14 -1.20 20.24
C VAL A 230 8.42 -1.20 19.42
N ILE A 231 8.81 -0.07 18.83
CA ILE A 231 9.98 0.03 17.95
C ILE A 231 11.28 -0.46 18.62
N PRO A 232 11.57 -0.15 19.90
CA PRO A 232 12.79 -0.61 20.55
C PRO A 232 12.91 -2.15 20.65
N TYR A 233 11.79 -2.88 20.67
CA TYR A 233 11.79 -4.35 20.72
C TYR A 233 12.44 -4.97 19.47
N PHE A 234 12.36 -4.30 18.32
CA PHE A 234 12.88 -4.79 17.04
C PHE A 234 14.28 -4.27 16.70
N ARG A 235 14.97 -3.64 17.66
CA ARG A 235 16.33 -3.09 17.44
C ARG A 235 17.45 -4.05 17.79
N GLU A 236 17.14 -5.23 18.33
CA GLU A 236 18.12 -6.25 18.74
C GLU A 236 18.36 -7.32 17.67
#